data_AF-A0A059Y4T0-F1
#
_entry.id   AF-A0A059Y4T0-F1
#
_cell.length_a   1.000
_cell.length_b   1.000
_cell.length_c   1.000
_cell.angle_alpha   90.00
_cell.angle_beta   90.00
_cell.angle_gamma   90.00
#
_symmetry.space_group_name_H-M   'P 1'
#
loop_
_entity.id
_entity.type
_entity.pdbx_description
1 polymer ?
#
loop_
_entity_poly.entity_id
_entity_poly.type
_entity_poly.pdbx_seq_one_letter_code
_entity_poly.pdbx_strand_id
1 'polypeptide(L)'
;MNNDEEKKLKEEQKLDPVLQEVLDIWNKDFKNDIWEKWSYGEIFEKLKSKIPDSKLELVSKPDIKPTPDSTNPPFVIKLNNSNQKLELPFGKVWPISSETKYNGNEATSIGYTEDGKIKRFKESTNKVPEHLPKFIYSLESAFKNSTQKEIENLDKWDTSNISYFTAVFSDAKKFNHDISRWKTDSALSMFNMFSGAEDFNQDISKWNTSNVTEMDGMFWDATNFNQDLNSWNVEKVTSMINMFSNTKKFNSNLDNWKPKSIRSVNGMFANSNFNKPLLSWESHLPTGYFNVDQFKNGNNKLEDNNLPEKILKLLNEYREKVKASNDRK
;
A
#
# COMPACT_ATOMS: atom_id res chain seq x y z
N MET A 1 -50.94 39.77 10.37
CA MET A 1 -49.81 38.88 10.04
C MET A 1 -50.40 37.51 9.88
N ASN A 2 -50.56 37.07 8.64
CA ASN A 2 -51.17 35.76 8.32
C ASN A 2 -50.16 34.65 8.61
N ASN A 3 -50.65 33.51 9.08
CA ASN A 3 -49.90 32.27 9.30
C ASN A 3 -49.13 31.76 8.04
N ASP A 4 -49.33 32.38 6.87
CA ASP A 4 -48.61 32.11 5.63
C ASP A 4 -47.21 32.78 5.58
N GLU A 5 -46.95 33.81 6.39
CA GLU A 5 -45.61 34.43 6.50
C GLU A 5 -44.70 33.67 7.49
N GLU A 6 -45.27 33.06 8.54
CA GLU A 6 -44.51 32.16 9.43
C GLU A 6 -44.19 30.82 8.77
N LYS A 7 -45.00 30.38 7.80
CA LYS A 7 -44.70 29.17 7.01
C LYS A 7 -43.59 29.38 5.95
N LYS A 8 -43.26 30.63 5.64
CA LYS A 8 -42.15 31.00 4.74
C LYS A 8 -40.79 31.15 5.43
N LEU A 9 -40.72 30.99 6.75
CA LEU A 9 -39.50 31.26 7.54
C LEU A 9 -38.83 30.03 8.17
N LYS A 10 -39.26 28.81 7.82
CA LYS A 10 -38.55 27.56 8.16
C LYS A 10 -38.66 26.50 7.05
N GLU A 11 -38.54 26.91 5.80
CA GLU A 11 -37.99 25.98 4.81
C GLU A 11 -36.48 26.02 5.02
N GLU A 12 -35.93 25.10 5.81
CA GLU A 12 -34.53 24.72 5.64
C GLU A 12 -34.38 24.42 4.16
N GLN A 13 -33.73 25.32 3.40
CA GLN A 13 -33.51 25.11 1.98
C GLN A 13 -32.72 23.82 1.85
N LYS A 14 -33.43 22.75 1.47
CA LYS A 14 -32.85 21.44 1.28
C LYS A 14 -31.66 21.61 0.34
N LEU A 15 -30.50 21.13 0.79
CA LEU A 15 -29.28 21.22 0.00
C LEU A 15 -29.52 20.50 -1.34
N ASP A 16 -29.04 21.08 -2.43
CA ASP A 16 -29.02 20.40 -3.72
C ASP A 16 -28.40 19.01 -3.55
N PRO A 17 -28.96 17.94 -4.15
CA PRO A 17 -28.46 16.58 -3.96
C PRO A 17 -26.96 16.43 -4.25
N VAL A 18 -26.43 17.14 -5.25
CA VAL A 18 -25.00 17.13 -5.57
C VAL A 18 -24.19 17.80 -4.46
N LEU A 19 -24.67 18.93 -3.93
CA LEU A 19 -24.02 19.59 -2.80
C LEU A 19 -24.09 18.75 -1.51
N GLN A 20 -25.15 17.96 -1.32
CA GLN A 20 -25.24 17.01 -0.21
C GLN A 20 -24.22 15.88 -0.36
N GLU A 21 -24.09 15.30 -1.56
CA GLU A 21 -23.04 14.31 -1.85
C GLU A 21 -21.64 14.89 -1.62
N VAL A 22 -21.40 16.16 -2.02
CA VAL A 22 -20.13 16.85 -1.73
C VAL A 22 -19.87 16.95 -0.23
N LEU A 23 -20.88 17.35 0.56
CA LEU A 23 -20.75 17.46 2.00
C LEU A 23 -20.42 16.10 2.65
N ASP A 24 -21.05 15.03 2.18
CA ASP A 24 -20.82 13.67 2.66
C ASP A 24 -19.39 13.20 2.36
N ILE A 25 -18.91 13.44 1.13
CA ILE A 25 -17.52 13.14 0.73
C ILE A 25 -16.54 14.00 1.52
N TRP A 26 -16.83 15.29 1.72
CA TRP A 26 -15.98 16.19 2.50
C TRP A 26 -15.79 15.66 3.93
N ASN A 27 -16.89 15.34 4.61
CA ASN A 27 -16.87 14.83 5.98
C ASN A 27 -16.10 13.51 6.10
N LYS A 28 -16.17 12.65 5.08
CA LYS A 28 -15.53 11.32 5.08
C LYS A 28 -14.05 11.35 4.68
N ASP A 29 -13.69 12.16 3.69
CA ASP A 29 -12.40 12.05 3.00
C ASP A 29 -11.46 13.25 3.19
N PHE A 30 -12.00 14.41 3.60
CA PHE A 30 -11.22 15.64 3.63
C PHE A 30 -11.18 16.28 4.99
N LYS A 31 -12.31 16.40 5.70
CA LYS A 31 -12.46 17.21 6.91
C LYS A 31 -11.33 17.04 7.92
N ASN A 32 -10.82 15.82 8.12
CA ASN A 32 -9.74 15.52 9.06
C ASN A 32 -8.41 15.10 8.39
N ASP A 33 -8.28 15.31 7.09
CA ASP A 33 -7.20 14.81 6.22
C ASP A 33 -6.62 15.91 5.31
N ILE A 34 -6.80 17.18 5.69
CA ILE A 34 -6.23 18.30 4.95
C ILE A 34 -4.77 18.48 5.30
N TRP A 35 -3.94 18.61 4.28
CA TRP A 35 -2.51 18.88 4.45
C TRP A 35 -2.23 20.37 4.19
N GLU A 36 -1.50 21.03 5.09
CA GLU A 36 -1.08 22.44 4.99
C GLU A 36 -0.40 22.78 3.65
N LYS A 37 0.21 21.77 3.02
CA LYS A 37 0.85 21.93 1.70
C LYS A 37 -0.15 22.33 0.61
N TRP A 38 -1.38 21.85 0.69
CA TRP A 38 -2.41 22.02 -0.34
C TRP A 38 -3.03 23.41 -0.29
N SER A 39 -3.12 24.07 -1.44
CA SER A 39 -3.96 25.25 -1.60
C SER A 39 -5.44 24.87 -1.67
N TYR A 40 -6.33 25.85 -1.50
CA TYR A 40 -7.78 25.65 -1.68
C TYR A 40 -8.11 25.20 -3.10
N GLY A 41 -7.37 25.69 -4.10
CA GLY A 41 -7.46 25.18 -5.48
C GLY A 41 -7.11 23.69 -5.57
N GLU A 42 -6.03 23.25 -4.93
CA GLU A 42 -5.64 21.84 -4.93
C GLU A 42 -6.62 20.94 -4.16
N ILE A 43 -7.13 21.42 -3.01
CA ILE A 43 -8.18 20.73 -2.25
C ILE A 43 -9.44 20.59 -3.09
N PHE A 44 -9.81 21.65 -3.81
CA PHE A 44 -10.97 21.65 -4.70
C PHE A 44 -10.82 20.64 -5.84
N GLU A 45 -9.69 20.58 -6.53
CA GLU A 45 -9.47 19.60 -7.60
C GLU A 45 -9.48 18.16 -7.07
N LYS A 46 -8.93 17.93 -5.88
CA LYS A 46 -9.02 16.61 -5.20
C LYS A 46 -10.47 16.24 -4.90
N LEU A 47 -11.26 17.16 -4.36
CA LEU A 47 -12.69 16.95 -4.07
C LEU A 47 -13.48 16.69 -5.36
N LYS A 48 -13.24 17.50 -6.39
CA LYS A 48 -13.89 17.39 -7.71
C LYS A 48 -13.57 16.07 -8.40
N SER A 49 -12.36 15.54 -8.27
CA SER A 49 -12.01 14.24 -8.85
C SER A 49 -12.79 13.05 -8.26
N LYS A 50 -13.38 13.21 -7.06
CA LYS A 50 -14.28 12.21 -6.45
C LYS A 50 -15.73 12.33 -6.89
N ILE A 51 -16.08 13.42 -7.59
CA ILE A 51 -17.41 13.65 -8.14
C ILE A 51 -17.26 14.14 -9.59
N PRO A 52 -16.83 13.25 -10.52
CA PRO A 52 -16.70 13.60 -11.94
C PRO A 52 -18.03 14.15 -12.48
N ASP A 53 -17.95 15.03 -13.48
CA ASP A 53 -19.10 15.70 -14.13
C ASP A 53 -19.91 16.65 -13.23
N SER A 54 -19.49 16.84 -11.98
CA SER A 54 -20.04 17.86 -11.11
C SER A 54 -19.68 19.25 -11.65
N LYS A 55 -20.70 20.08 -11.89
CA LYS A 55 -20.52 21.47 -12.31
C LYS A 55 -20.10 22.37 -11.15
N LEU A 56 -19.16 21.91 -10.32
CA LEU A 56 -18.69 22.61 -9.15
C LEU A 56 -17.78 23.77 -9.53
N GLU A 57 -17.88 24.85 -8.77
CA GLU A 57 -17.00 26.00 -8.82
C GLU A 57 -16.48 26.32 -7.42
N LEU A 58 -15.18 26.60 -7.32
CA LEU A 58 -14.57 27.12 -6.11
C LEU A 58 -14.92 28.61 -5.96
N VAL A 59 -15.55 28.96 -4.84
CA VAL A 59 -15.88 30.36 -4.51
C VAL A 59 -14.74 31.02 -3.72
N SER A 60 -14.07 30.27 -2.85
CA SER A 60 -12.93 30.77 -2.09
C SER A 60 -11.72 31.05 -2.99
N LYS A 61 -10.81 31.92 -2.56
CA LYS A 61 -9.60 32.22 -3.34
C LYS A 61 -8.71 30.96 -3.44
N PRO A 62 -8.29 30.54 -4.65
CA PRO A 62 -7.59 29.27 -4.85
C PRO A 62 -6.21 29.22 -4.17
N ASP A 63 -5.52 30.35 -4.03
CA ASP A 63 -4.15 30.39 -3.52
C ASP A 63 -4.04 30.34 -1.98
N ILE A 64 -5.18 30.36 -1.26
CA ILE A 64 -5.18 30.22 0.20
C ILE A 64 -4.68 28.84 0.58
N LYS A 65 -3.79 28.76 1.57
CA LYS A 65 -3.38 27.51 2.21
C LYS A 65 -3.98 27.42 3.61
N PRO A 66 -4.50 26.25 4.01
CA PRO A 66 -4.99 26.06 5.37
C PRO A 66 -3.80 26.00 6.34
N THR A 67 -3.95 26.62 7.50
CA THR A 67 -2.95 26.65 8.58
C THR A 67 -3.36 25.69 9.70
N PRO A 68 -2.46 24.80 10.17
CA PRO A 68 -2.69 23.98 11.36
C PRO A 68 -3.01 24.81 12.61
N ASP A 69 -3.84 24.26 13.51
CA ASP A 69 -4.16 24.84 14.82
C ASP A 69 -4.63 26.32 14.79
N SER A 70 -5.25 26.73 13.67
CA SER A 70 -5.67 28.10 13.38
C SER A 70 -7.10 28.13 12.82
N THR A 71 -7.77 29.27 12.99
CA THR A 71 -9.04 29.53 12.30
C THR A 71 -8.76 29.81 10.82
N ASN A 72 -9.19 28.87 9.97
CA ASN A 72 -9.00 28.95 8.53
C ASN A 72 -10.11 29.78 7.87
N PRO A 73 -9.82 30.56 6.80
CA PRO A 73 -10.86 31.18 5.99
C PRO A 73 -11.86 30.13 5.47
N PRO A 74 -13.16 30.44 5.32
CA PRO A 74 -14.14 29.49 4.81
C PRO A 74 -13.72 28.85 3.47
N PHE A 75 -13.77 27.52 3.38
CA PHE A 75 -13.67 26.80 2.11
C PHE A 75 -15.08 26.66 1.52
N VAL A 76 -15.37 27.45 0.49
CA VAL A 76 -16.72 27.63 -0.04
C VAL A 76 -16.74 27.22 -1.51
N ILE A 77 -17.73 26.41 -1.86
CA ILE A 77 -18.00 25.97 -3.23
C ILE A 77 -19.46 26.26 -3.60
N LYS A 78 -19.78 26.17 -4.89
CA LYS A 78 -21.16 26.22 -5.40
C LYS A 78 -21.28 25.38 -6.67
N LEU A 79 -22.52 25.16 -7.12
CA LEU A 79 -22.76 24.70 -8.49
C LEU A 79 -22.75 25.90 -9.44
N ASN A 80 -22.21 25.75 -10.65
CA ASN A 80 -22.08 26.83 -11.63
C ASN A 80 -23.42 27.51 -11.97
N ASN A 81 -24.50 26.73 -11.97
CA ASN A 81 -25.85 27.14 -12.33
C ASN A 81 -26.72 27.46 -11.10
N SER A 82 -26.14 27.51 -9.90
CA SER A 82 -26.86 27.77 -8.65
C SER A 82 -26.22 28.90 -7.85
N ASN A 83 -27.06 29.64 -7.12
CA ASN A 83 -26.61 30.62 -6.13
C ASN A 83 -26.41 30.00 -4.75
N GLN A 84 -26.77 28.72 -4.56
CA GLN A 84 -26.56 28.01 -3.30
C GLN A 84 -25.06 27.76 -3.09
N LYS A 85 -24.51 28.37 -2.04
CA LYS A 85 -23.13 28.17 -1.60
C LYS A 85 -23.11 27.12 -0.51
N LEU A 86 -22.13 26.25 -0.55
CA LEU A 86 -21.83 25.29 0.49
C LEU A 86 -20.49 25.67 1.13
N GLU A 87 -20.53 25.98 2.42
CA GLU A 87 -19.33 26.14 3.23
C GLU A 87 -18.95 24.78 3.84
N LEU A 88 -17.70 24.40 3.62
CA LEU A 88 -17.15 23.11 4.02
C LEU A 88 -16.15 23.33 5.17
N PRO A 89 -16.49 22.94 6.41
CA PRO A 89 -15.67 23.24 7.57
C PRO A 89 -14.44 22.35 7.64
N PHE A 90 -13.28 22.94 7.93
CA PHE A 90 -12.08 22.18 8.27
C PHE A 90 -12.21 21.56 9.67
N GLY A 91 -11.81 20.30 9.80
CA GLY A 91 -11.51 19.65 11.07
C GLY A 91 -10.01 19.74 11.33
N LYS A 92 -9.31 18.61 11.22
CA LYS A 92 -7.85 18.57 11.38
C LYS A 92 -7.11 19.00 10.10
N VAL A 93 -6.28 20.02 10.24
CA VAL A 93 -5.25 20.41 9.25
C VAL A 93 -3.90 19.93 9.75
N TRP A 94 -3.21 19.14 8.93
CA TRP A 94 -1.93 18.53 9.25
C TRP A 94 -0.77 19.42 8.79
N PRO A 95 0.28 19.62 9.62
CA PRO A 95 1.44 20.40 9.22
C PRO A 95 2.19 19.78 8.04
N ILE A 96 3.00 20.57 7.34
CA ILE A 96 3.81 20.11 6.20
C ILE A 96 4.62 18.85 6.53
N SER A 97 5.21 18.79 7.73
CA SER A 97 5.87 17.60 8.25
C SER A 97 5.62 17.47 9.76
N SER A 98 5.86 16.29 10.32
CA SER A 98 5.71 16.08 11.76
C SER A 98 6.74 15.08 12.30
N GLU A 99 6.87 15.05 13.62
CA GLU A 99 7.62 14.04 14.34
C GLU A 99 6.68 13.11 15.11
N THR A 100 7.09 11.86 15.25
CA THR A 100 6.38 10.89 16.08
C THR A 100 6.64 11.23 17.55
N LYS A 101 5.60 11.63 18.26
CA LYS A 101 5.61 11.85 19.71
C LYS A 101 5.25 10.55 20.41
N TYR A 102 5.79 10.36 21.62
CA TYR A 102 5.62 9.14 22.38
C TYR A 102 5.23 9.41 23.83
N ASN A 103 4.39 8.54 24.37
CA ASN A 103 4.23 8.33 25.82
C ASN A 103 4.71 6.91 26.14
N GLY A 104 5.95 6.78 26.64
CA GLY A 104 6.62 5.48 26.73
C GLY A 104 6.83 4.86 25.34
N ASN A 105 6.20 3.69 25.11
CA ASN A 105 6.22 2.97 23.83
C ASN A 105 5.01 3.27 22.94
N GLU A 106 4.04 4.05 23.41
CA GLU A 106 2.86 4.40 22.63
C GLU A 106 3.16 5.63 21.77
N ALA A 107 3.00 5.51 20.46
CA ALA A 107 3.06 6.67 19.57
C ALA A 107 1.76 7.48 19.68
N THR A 108 1.86 8.74 20.11
CA THR A 108 0.72 9.65 20.28
C THR A 108 0.49 10.56 19.07
N SER A 109 1.45 10.62 18.15
CA SER A 109 1.32 11.24 16.82
C SER A 109 2.03 10.40 15.78
N ILE A 110 1.72 10.61 14.50
CA ILE A 110 2.45 10.00 13.38
C ILE A 110 3.42 11.03 12.84
N GLY A 111 4.71 10.69 12.82
CA GLY A 111 5.75 11.46 12.13
C GLY A 111 5.76 11.16 10.65
N TYR A 112 6.00 12.18 9.84
CA TYR A 112 6.08 12.07 8.38
C TYR A 112 6.90 13.23 7.80
N THR A 113 7.37 13.04 6.58
CA THR A 113 8.16 14.00 5.80
C THR A 113 7.27 14.87 4.91
N GLU A 114 7.83 15.97 4.41
CA GLU A 114 7.14 16.96 3.56
C GLU A 114 6.67 16.44 2.19
N ASP A 115 7.12 15.26 1.80
CA ASP A 115 6.68 14.56 0.59
C ASP A 115 5.55 13.57 0.88
N GLY A 116 5.26 13.25 2.15
CA GLY A 116 4.18 12.33 2.53
C GLY A 116 4.63 10.90 2.81
N LYS A 117 5.92 10.68 3.13
CA LYS A 117 6.41 9.40 3.64
C LYS A 117 6.29 9.35 5.15
N ILE A 118 5.85 8.22 5.70
CA ILE A 118 5.85 8.01 7.14
C ILE A 118 7.29 7.94 7.66
N LYS A 119 7.53 8.46 8.86
CA LYS A 119 8.80 8.25 9.57
C LYS A 119 8.75 6.94 10.34
N ARG A 120 9.88 6.24 10.37
CA ARG A 120 10.04 4.98 11.11
C ARG A 120 9.68 5.14 12.58
N PHE A 121 8.87 4.21 13.10
CA PHE A 121 8.57 4.10 14.52
C PHE A 121 9.75 3.48 15.29
N LYS A 122 9.85 3.76 16.58
CA LYS A 122 10.81 3.08 17.47
C LYS A 122 10.52 1.58 17.46
N GLU A 123 11.57 0.77 17.56
CA GLU A 123 11.46 -0.70 17.52
C GLU A 123 10.57 -1.29 18.64
N SER A 124 10.38 -0.55 19.75
CA SER A 124 9.52 -0.92 20.88
C SER A 124 8.07 -0.43 20.77
N THR A 125 7.69 0.22 19.67
CA THR A 125 6.35 0.85 19.53
C THR A 125 5.25 -0.19 19.54
N ASN A 126 4.42 -0.18 20.58
CA ASN A 126 3.35 -1.18 20.80
C ASN A 126 1.95 -0.66 20.50
N LYS A 127 1.80 0.64 20.23
CA LYS A 127 0.54 1.30 19.90
C LYS A 127 0.79 2.47 18.96
N VAL A 128 -0.08 2.62 17.97
CA VAL A 128 -0.09 3.76 17.04
C VAL A 128 -1.42 4.52 17.11
N PRO A 129 -1.49 5.77 16.60
CA PRO A 129 -2.77 6.46 16.44
C PRO A 129 -3.69 5.70 15.48
N GLU A 130 -4.99 5.72 15.72
CA GLU A 130 -5.98 4.96 14.91
C GLU A 130 -6.10 5.45 13.47
N HIS A 131 -5.84 6.75 13.24
CA HIS A 131 -6.02 7.39 11.95
C HIS A 131 -4.67 7.63 11.27
N LEU A 132 -4.47 6.98 10.12
CA LEU A 132 -3.38 7.26 9.20
C LEU A 132 -3.78 8.40 8.24
N PRO A 133 -3.07 9.54 8.22
CA PRO A 133 -3.43 10.65 7.33
C PRO A 133 -3.46 10.24 5.86
N LYS A 134 -4.52 10.63 5.14
CA LYS A 134 -4.74 10.21 3.73
C LYS A 134 -3.71 10.74 2.74
N PHE A 135 -2.93 11.77 3.09
CA PHE A 135 -1.84 12.25 2.24
C PHE A 135 -0.55 11.43 2.37
N ILE A 136 -0.46 10.52 3.35
CA ILE A 136 0.64 9.56 3.42
C ILE A 136 0.46 8.55 2.29
N TYR A 137 1.50 8.39 1.47
CA TYR A 137 1.49 7.48 0.32
C TYR A 137 2.54 6.35 0.44
N SER A 138 3.39 6.41 1.47
CA SER A 138 4.47 5.45 1.68
C SER A 138 4.58 5.07 3.16
N LEU A 139 4.61 3.75 3.39
CA LEU A 139 4.91 3.14 4.69
C LEU A 139 6.36 2.65 4.79
N GLU A 140 7.26 3.20 3.96
CA GLU A 140 8.64 2.78 3.84
C GLU A 140 9.33 2.64 5.21
N SER A 141 9.74 1.40 5.54
CA SER A 141 10.41 1.04 6.79
C SER A 141 9.69 1.41 8.09
N ALA A 142 8.37 1.66 8.05
CA ALA A 142 7.60 2.18 9.19
C ALA A 142 7.83 1.39 10.50
N PHE A 143 7.86 0.05 10.41
CA PHE A 143 8.04 -0.87 11.53
C PHE A 143 9.25 -1.79 11.34
N LYS A 144 10.24 -1.36 10.58
CA LYS A 144 11.49 -2.10 10.40
C LYS A 144 12.12 -2.40 11.78
N ASN A 145 12.61 -3.62 11.98
CA ASN A 145 13.13 -4.20 13.22
C ASN A 145 12.14 -4.14 14.42
N SER A 146 10.82 -4.03 14.19
CA SER A 146 9.87 -4.01 15.30
C SER A 146 10.03 -5.25 16.18
N THR A 147 10.06 -5.03 17.48
CA THR A 147 10.16 -6.06 18.52
C THR A 147 8.80 -6.60 18.95
N GLN A 148 7.72 -6.00 18.45
CA GLN A 148 6.36 -6.29 18.84
C GLN A 148 5.73 -7.36 17.95
N LYS A 149 4.99 -8.28 18.56
CA LYS A 149 4.15 -9.25 17.84
C LYS A 149 2.90 -8.59 17.25
N GLU A 150 2.25 -7.80 18.09
CA GLU A 150 1.02 -7.07 17.80
C GLU A 150 1.26 -5.59 18.05
N ILE A 151 0.64 -4.70 17.27
CA ILE A 151 0.72 -3.24 17.46
C ILE A 151 -0.71 -2.72 17.56
N GLU A 152 -1.09 -2.20 18.73
CA GLU A 152 -2.44 -1.71 18.98
C GLU A 152 -2.81 -0.60 17.98
N ASN A 153 -4.03 -0.68 17.43
CA ASN A 153 -4.64 0.19 16.41
C ASN A 153 -4.08 0.09 15.00
N LEU A 154 -3.09 -0.77 14.74
CA LEU A 154 -2.54 -0.91 13.40
C LEU A 154 -3.55 -1.45 12.38
N ASP A 155 -4.47 -2.30 12.84
CA ASP A 155 -5.60 -2.84 12.08
C ASP A 155 -6.63 -1.78 11.65
N LYS A 156 -6.64 -0.61 12.30
CA LYS A 156 -7.57 0.49 12.04
C LYS A 156 -7.12 1.41 10.91
N TRP A 157 -5.87 1.32 10.47
CA TRP A 157 -5.33 2.20 9.43
C TRP A 157 -6.02 1.98 8.08
N ASP A 158 -6.51 3.07 7.48
CA ASP A 158 -6.96 3.06 6.08
C ASP A 158 -5.74 3.17 5.15
N THR A 159 -5.29 2.05 4.59
CA THR A 159 -4.12 2.02 3.71
C THR A 159 -4.45 2.24 2.23
N SER A 160 -5.67 2.71 1.88
CA SER A 160 -6.10 2.86 0.47
C SER A 160 -5.20 3.78 -0.36
N ASN A 161 -4.47 4.69 0.27
CA ASN A 161 -3.62 5.67 -0.41
C ASN A 161 -2.13 5.26 -0.41
N ILE A 162 -1.79 4.11 0.17
CA ILE A 162 -0.40 3.65 0.23
C ILE A 162 -0.01 3.00 -1.09
N SER A 163 0.98 3.59 -1.75
CA SER A 163 1.61 3.05 -2.95
C SER A 163 2.87 2.24 -2.64
N TYR A 164 3.57 2.55 -1.55
CA TYR A 164 4.84 1.92 -1.20
C TYR A 164 4.76 1.23 0.15
N PHE A 165 4.73 -0.10 0.12
CA PHE A 165 4.83 -0.99 1.29
C PHE A 165 6.27 -1.52 1.46
N THR A 166 7.25 -0.70 1.08
CA THR A 166 8.67 -1.06 1.08
C THR A 166 9.17 -1.31 2.50
N ALA A 167 9.65 -2.53 2.77
CA ALA A 167 10.32 -2.91 4.01
C ALA A 167 9.54 -2.59 5.31
N VAL A 168 8.21 -2.51 5.26
CA VAL A 168 7.36 -2.06 6.38
C VAL A 168 7.67 -2.84 7.65
N PHE A 169 7.80 -4.17 7.56
CA PHE A 169 8.09 -5.08 8.68
C PHE A 169 9.41 -5.84 8.47
N SER A 170 10.34 -5.26 7.70
CA SER A 170 11.66 -5.86 7.50
C SER A 170 12.34 -6.09 8.86
N ASP A 171 12.87 -7.29 9.09
CA ASP A 171 13.51 -7.76 10.31
C ASP A 171 12.65 -7.65 11.58
N ALA A 172 11.33 -7.46 11.45
CA ALA A 172 10.39 -7.50 12.56
C ALA A 172 10.08 -8.95 12.95
N LYS A 173 11.08 -9.65 13.49
CA LYS A 173 11.09 -11.12 13.65
C LYS A 173 9.84 -11.70 14.33
N LYS A 174 9.28 -10.99 15.31
CA LYS A 174 8.11 -11.44 16.09
C LYS A 174 6.77 -11.00 15.51
N PHE A 175 6.78 -10.09 14.53
CA PHE A 175 5.56 -9.45 14.04
C PHE A 175 4.62 -10.48 13.42
N ASN A 176 3.38 -10.49 13.90
CA ASN A 176 2.34 -11.37 13.38
C ASN A 176 0.93 -10.77 13.59
N HIS A 177 0.81 -9.43 13.56
CA HIS A 177 -0.47 -8.73 13.71
C HIS A 177 -1.38 -8.93 12.50
N ASP A 178 -2.67 -9.16 12.73
CA ASP A 178 -3.65 -9.30 11.64
C ASP A 178 -3.79 -7.99 10.86
N ILE A 179 -3.30 -8.02 9.62
CA ILE A 179 -3.36 -6.92 8.63
C ILE A 179 -4.17 -7.34 7.39
N SER A 180 -5.01 -8.36 7.51
CA SER A 180 -5.86 -8.85 6.41
C SER A 180 -6.81 -7.79 5.86
N ARG A 181 -7.14 -6.76 6.67
CA ARG A 181 -8.01 -5.63 6.31
C ARG A 181 -7.32 -4.48 5.60
N TRP A 182 -5.99 -4.49 5.50
CA TRP A 182 -5.27 -3.47 4.76
C TRP A 182 -5.67 -3.50 3.27
N LYS A 183 -5.96 -2.32 2.74
CA LYS A 183 -6.25 -2.11 1.32
C LYS A 183 -4.93 -1.94 0.57
N THR A 184 -4.74 -2.73 -0.48
CA THR A 184 -3.50 -2.78 -1.27
C THR A 184 -3.72 -2.46 -2.74
N ASP A 185 -4.93 -2.04 -3.14
CA ASP A 185 -5.26 -1.74 -4.54
C ASP A 185 -4.42 -0.62 -5.15
N SER A 186 -3.93 0.32 -4.34
CA SER A 186 -3.00 1.38 -4.76
C SER A 186 -1.52 0.97 -4.73
N ALA A 187 -1.19 -0.24 -4.25
CA ALA A 187 0.19 -0.67 -4.06
C ALA A 187 0.94 -0.80 -5.39
N LEU A 188 2.10 -0.16 -5.48
CA LEU A 188 3.05 -0.24 -6.60
C LEU A 188 4.27 -1.08 -6.22
N SER A 189 4.75 -1.00 -4.98
CA SER A 189 5.89 -1.78 -4.49
C SER A 189 5.58 -2.43 -3.14
N MET A 190 5.91 -3.72 -3.03
CA MET A 190 5.89 -4.51 -1.79
C MET A 190 7.31 -5.04 -1.45
N PHE A 191 8.34 -4.37 -1.97
CA PHE A 191 9.75 -4.72 -1.81
C PHE A 191 10.11 -4.97 -0.34
N ASN A 192 10.64 -6.14 -0.01
CA ASN A 192 11.09 -6.56 1.32
C ASN A 192 10.06 -6.39 2.46
N MET A 193 8.76 -6.29 2.17
CA MET A 193 7.74 -5.93 3.17
C MET A 193 7.82 -6.78 4.46
N PHE A 194 8.04 -8.09 4.34
CA PHE A 194 8.18 -9.05 5.43
C PHE A 194 9.54 -9.76 5.46
N SER A 195 10.56 -9.19 4.81
CA SER A 195 11.91 -9.76 4.81
C SER A 195 12.39 -9.93 6.25
N GLY A 196 12.73 -11.14 6.70
CA GLY A 196 13.18 -11.42 8.07
C GLY A 196 12.08 -11.38 9.14
N ALA A 197 10.80 -11.23 8.78
CA ALA A 197 9.68 -11.34 9.70
C ALA A 197 9.38 -12.83 9.99
N GLU A 198 10.26 -13.46 10.78
CA GLU A 198 10.31 -14.90 11.00
C GLU A 198 8.97 -15.52 11.45
N ASP A 199 8.21 -14.85 12.31
CA ASP A 199 6.94 -15.32 12.86
C ASP A 199 5.70 -14.95 12.03
N PHE A 200 5.84 -14.12 10.99
CA PHE A 200 4.71 -13.63 10.22
C PHE A 200 4.03 -14.75 9.44
N ASN A 201 2.73 -14.94 9.68
CA ASN A 201 1.91 -15.96 9.01
C ASN A 201 0.42 -15.58 8.98
N GLN A 202 0.09 -14.30 8.85
CA GLN A 202 -1.30 -13.83 8.75
C GLN A 202 -1.86 -13.98 7.34
N ASP A 203 -3.16 -14.29 7.25
CA ASP A 203 -3.85 -14.43 5.97
C ASP A 203 -3.88 -13.11 5.19
N ILE A 204 -3.19 -13.11 4.04
CA ILE A 204 -3.11 -12.01 3.07
C ILE A 204 -3.61 -12.45 1.68
N SER A 205 -4.34 -13.56 1.60
CA SER A 205 -4.88 -14.12 0.36
C SER A 205 -5.86 -13.16 -0.36
N LYS A 206 -6.45 -12.22 0.39
CA LYS A 206 -7.43 -11.23 -0.12
C LYS A 206 -6.82 -9.92 -0.59
N TRP A 207 -5.50 -9.74 -0.45
CA TRP A 207 -4.85 -8.53 -0.94
C TRP A 207 -4.94 -8.43 -2.47
N ASN A 208 -5.22 -7.22 -2.95
CA ASN A 208 -5.21 -6.90 -4.36
C ASN A 208 -3.79 -6.49 -4.77
N THR A 209 -3.14 -7.30 -5.60
CA THR A 209 -1.76 -7.04 -6.09
C THR A 209 -1.71 -6.61 -7.55
N SER A 210 -2.86 -6.31 -8.18
CA SER A 210 -2.97 -6.05 -9.62
C SER A 210 -2.20 -4.82 -10.14
N ASN A 211 -1.78 -3.93 -9.24
CA ASN A 211 -0.97 -2.75 -9.56
C ASN A 211 0.50 -2.88 -9.15
N VAL A 212 0.87 -3.95 -8.44
CA VAL A 212 2.23 -4.12 -7.91
C VAL A 212 3.19 -4.46 -9.05
N THR A 213 4.32 -3.75 -9.08
CA THR A 213 5.39 -3.95 -10.06
C THR A 213 6.65 -4.56 -9.46
N GLU A 214 6.83 -4.51 -8.14
CA GLU A 214 8.03 -4.99 -7.42
C GLU A 214 7.66 -5.82 -6.18
N MET A 215 8.17 -7.05 -6.10
CA MET A 215 7.96 -7.98 -4.97
C MET A 215 9.27 -8.63 -4.49
N ASP A 216 10.42 -8.03 -4.80
CA ASP A 216 11.72 -8.57 -4.39
C ASP A 216 11.78 -8.74 -2.87
N GLY A 217 12.27 -9.90 -2.46
CA GLY A 217 12.49 -10.29 -1.07
C GLY A 217 11.29 -10.14 -0.14
N MET A 218 10.05 -10.06 -0.67
CA MET A 218 8.86 -9.78 0.13
C MET A 218 8.72 -10.71 1.34
N PHE A 219 9.08 -11.99 1.20
CA PHE A 219 9.09 -13.00 2.26
C PHE A 219 10.47 -13.65 2.48
N TRP A 220 11.54 -12.98 2.05
CA TRP A 220 12.91 -13.49 2.25
C TRP A 220 13.16 -13.72 3.74
N ASP A 221 13.63 -14.91 4.12
CA ASP A 221 13.85 -15.31 5.53
C ASP A 221 12.58 -15.25 6.44
N ALA A 222 11.36 -15.09 5.90
CA ALA A 222 10.10 -15.19 6.66
C ALA A 222 9.76 -16.67 6.95
N THR A 223 10.56 -17.30 7.82
CA THR A 223 10.64 -18.77 7.92
C THR A 223 9.32 -19.48 8.19
N ASN A 224 8.38 -18.85 8.93
CA ASN A 224 7.08 -19.45 9.26
C ASN A 224 5.95 -19.18 8.27
N PHE A 225 6.15 -18.29 7.29
CA PHE A 225 5.09 -17.90 6.37
C PHE A 225 4.64 -19.08 5.49
N ASN A 226 3.33 -19.36 5.48
CA ASN A 226 2.72 -20.44 4.69
C ASN A 226 1.23 -20.17 4.42
N GLN A 227 0.92 -19.01 3.83
CA GLN A 227 -0.45 -18.65 3.45
C GLN A 227 -0.71 -18.90 1.96
N ASP A 228 -1.99 -19.02 1.60
CA ASP A 228 -2.38 -19.18 0.19
C ASP A 228 -2.25 -17.83 -0.54
N LEU A 229 -1.46 -17.83 -1.61
CA LEU A 229 -1.21 -16.66 -2.47
C LEU A 229 -1.68 -16.90 -3.91
N ASN A 230 -2.35 -18.02 -4.19
CA ASN A 230 -2.71 -18.45 -5.54
C ASN A 230 -3.73 -17.52 -6.23
N SER A 231 -4.40 -16.65 -5.45
CA SER A 231 -5.33 -15.62 -5.91
C SER A 231 -4.65 -14.32 -6.37
N TRP A 232 -3.36 -14.13 -6.05
CA TRP A 232 -2.67 -12.88 -6.35
C TRP A 232 -2.49 -12.66 -7.86
N ASN A 233 -2.71 -11.42 -8.29
CA ASN A 233 -2.43 -11.00 -9.65
C ASN A 233 -0.99 -10.49 -9.74
N VAL A 234 -0.16 -11.20 -10.49
CA VAL A 234 1.26 -10.86 -10.68
C VAL A 234 1.59 -10.45 -12.12
N GLU A 235 0.58 -10.13 -12.94
CA GLU A 235 0.80 -9.84 -14.37
C GLU A 235 1.70 -8.62 -14.60
N LYS A 236 1.66 -7.62 -13.72
CA LYS A 236 2.48 -6.40 -13.80
C LYS A 236 3.81 -6.49 -13.05
N VAL A 237 4.04 -7.56 -12.28
CA VAL A 237 5.25 -7.70 -11.47
C VAL A 237 6.45 -7.89 -12.40
N THR A 238 7.44 -7.04 -12.22
CA THR A 238 8.67 -7.04 -13.01
C THR A 238 9.83 -7.72 -12.30
N SER A 239 9.77 -7.89 -10.98
CA SER A 239 10.84 -8.53 -10.21
C SER A 239 10.31 -9.25 -8.96
N MET A 240 10.80 -10.47 -8.74
CA MET A 240 10.54 -11.34 -7.58
C MET A 240 11.85 -11.97 -7.06
N ILE A 241 12.95 -11.20 -7.12
CA ILE A 241 14.27 -11.64 -6.67
C ILE A 241 14.18 -12.05 -5.21
N ASN A 242 14.65 -13.26 -4.88
CA ASN A 242 14.66 -13.81 -3.52
C ASN A 242 13.30 -13.82 -2.80
N MET A 243 12.16 -13.67 -3.50
CA MET A 243 10.85 -13.46 -2.88
C MET A 243 10.51 -14.49 -1.79
N PHE A 244 10.84 -15.77 -2.01
CA PHE A 244 10.64 -16.88 -1.06
C PHE A 244 11.96 -17.58 -0.67
N SER A 245 13.09 -16.88 -0.84
CA SER A 245 14.39 -17.44 -0.44
C SER A 245 14.36 -17.70 1.07
N ASN A 246 14.80 -18.89 1.50
CA ASN A 246 14.76 -19.34 2.89
C ASN A 246 13.38 -19.35 3.59
N THR A 247 12.26 -19.17 2.88
CA THR A 247 10.89 -19.25 3.45
C THR A 247 10.52 -20.73 3.70
N LYS A 248 11.04 -21.32 4.79
CA LYS A 248 11.07 -22.78 5.00
C LYS A 248 9.70 -23.44 5.09
N LYS A 249 8.67 -22.77 5.58
CA LYS A 249 7.32 -23.37 5.68
C LYS A 249 6.47 -23.18 4.42
N PHE A 250 6.80 -22.23 3.56
CA PHE A 250 5.98 -21.90 2.41
C PHE A 250 5.94 -23.05 1.39
N ASN A 251 4.74 -23.59 1.16
CA ASN A 251 4.50 -24.60 0.13
C ASN A 251 3.08 -24.53 -0.45
N SER A 252 2.50 -23.33 -0.50
CA SER A 252 1.18 -23.08 -1.12
C SER A 252 1.26 -23.16 -2.65
N ASN A 253 0.13 -23.42 -3.31
CA ASN A 253 0.09 -23.45 -4.77
C ASN A 253 0.32 -22.03 -5.35
N LEU A 254 1.07 -21.95 -6.46
CA LEU A 254 1.34 -20.71 -7.21
C LEU A 254 1.06 -20.87 -8.72
N ASP A 255 0.50 -22.00 -9.15
CA ASP A 255 0.35 -22.32 -10.57
C ASP A 255 -0.65 -21.38 -11.29
N ASN A 256 -1.57 -20.73 -10.57
CA ASN A 256 -2.49 -19.76 -11.19
C ASN A 256 -1.84 -18.40 -11.51
N TRP A 257 -0.62 -18.16 -11.06
CA TRP A 257 0.09 -16.92 -11.35
C TRP A 257 0.41 -16.79 -12.84
N LYS A 258 0.32 -15.56 -13.34
CA LYS A 258 0.57 -15.20 -14.74
C LYS A 258 1.69 -14.17 -14.84
N PRO A 259 2.97 -14.53 -14.68
CA PRO A 259 4.08 -13.58 -14.56
C PRO A 259 4.50 -12.96 -15.92
N LYS A 260 3.59 -12.28 -16.62
CA LYS A 260 3.82 -11.75 -17.98
C LYS A 260 4.93 -10.72 -18.09
N SER A 261 5.06 -9.87 -17.08
CA SER A 261 6.00 -8.74 -17.08
C SER A 261 7.32 -9.03 -16.38
N ILE A 262 7.50 -10.26 -15.87
CA ILE A 262 8.63 -10.58 -15.00
C ILE A 262 9.96 -10.45 -15.74
N ARG A 263 10.98 -9.88 -15.11
CA ARG A 263 12.34 -9.73 -15.64
C ARG A 263 13.38 -10.48 -14.82
N SER A 264 13.08 -10.76 -13.55
CA SER A 264 13.95 -11.56 -12.70
C SER A 264 13.16 -12.32 -11.63
N VAL A 265 13.49 -13.60 -11.47
CA VAL A 265 13.15 -14.47 -10.33
C VAL A 265 14.42 -15.02 -9.69
N ASN A 266 15.53 -14.30 -9.83
CA ASN A 266 16.82 -14.73 -9.29
C ASN A 266 16.68 -15.14 -7.83
N GLY A 267 17.13 -16.34 -7.48
CA GLY A 267 17.08 -16.84 -6.11
C GLY A 267 15.69 -17.03 -5.49
N MET A 268 14.59 -16.88 -6.25
CA MET A 268 13.22 -16.82 -5.71
C MET A 268 12.87 -17.93 -4.71
N PHE A 269 13.29 -19.17 -4.96
CA PHE A 269 13.05 -20.34 -4.11
C PHE A 269 14.33 -20.93 -3.51
N ALA A 270 15.44 -20.18 -3.53
CA ALA A 270 16.71 -20.68 -3.00
C ALA A 270 16.57 -21.12 -1.54
N ASN A 271 17.06 -22.31 -1.22
CA ASN A 271 16.95 -22.92 0.11
C ASN A 271 15.52 -23.02 0.68
N SER A 272 14.47 -23.01 -0.13
CA SER A 272 13.07 -23.16 0.33
C SER A 272 12.59 -24.62 0.29
N ASN A 273 11.50 -24.95 1.01
CA ASN A 273 10.87 -26.27 0.88
C ASN A 273 9.81 -26.34 -0.23
N PHE A 274 9.66 -25.27 -1.02
CA PHE A 274 8.66 -25.18 -2.08
C PHE A 274 8.88 -26.28 -3.13
N ASN A 275 7.83 -27.04 -3.44
CA ASN A 275 7.87 -28.13 -4.40
C ASN A 275 6.59 -28.27 -5.25
N LYS A 276 5.80 -27.19 -5.35
CA LYS A 276 4.57 -27.20 -6.15
C LYS A 276 4.87 -26.98 -7.63
N PRO A 277 4.05 -27.54 -8.54
CA PRO A 277 4.18 -27.28 -9.97
C PRO A 277 3.93 -25.80 -10.28
N LEU A 278 4.66 -25.30 -11.27
CA LEU A 278 4.54 -23.95 -11.86
C LEU A 278 4.30 -24.06 -13.38
N LEU A 279 3.78 -25.18 -13.86
CA LEU A 279 3.67 -25.53 -15.28
C LEU A 279 2.83 -24.52 -16.07
N SER A 280 1.78 -23.98 -15.45
CA SER A 280 0.88 -22.99 -16.07
C SER A 280 1.56 -21.64 -16.33
N TRP A 281 2.75 -21.40 -15.76
CA TRP A 281 3.53 -20.20 -16.05
C TRP A 281 4.06 -20.20 -17.50
N GLU A 282 4.24 -21.35 -18.15
CA GLU A 282 4.86 -21.45 -19.49
C GLU A 282 4.20 -20.50 -20.51
N SER A 283 2.86 -20.48 -20.58
CA SER A 283 2.12 -19.61 -21.50
C SER A 283 2.07 -18.13 -21.07
N HIS A 284 2.65 -17.79 -19.94
CA HIS A 284 2.60 -16.47 -19.32
C HIS A 284 3.99 -15.89 -19.02
N LEU A 285 5.08 -16.59 -19.32
CA LEU A 285 6.42 -16.05 -19.17
C LEU A 285 6.72 -15.01 -20.28
N PRO A 286 7.54 -13.99 -20.00
CA PRO A 286 7.92 -12.96 -20.97
C PRO A 286 8.59 -13.61 -22.19
N THR A 287 8.47 -13.03 -23.38
CA THR A 287 9.15 -13.57 -24.58
C THR A 287 10.65 -13.27 -24.60
N GLY A 288 11.07 -12.13 -24.05
CA GLY A 288 12.46 -11.65 -24.01
C GLY A 288 13.34 -12.30 -22.92
N TYR A 289 14.50 -11.68 -22.68
CA TYR A 289 15.41 -12.08 -21.61
C TYR A 289 14.74 -11.95 -20.24
N PHE A 290 14.95 -12.96 -19.41
CA PHE A 290 14.41 -13.07 -18.07
C PHE A 290 15.42 -13.84 -17.21
N ASN A 291 15.79 -13.28 -16.06
CA ASN A 291 16.83 -13.83 -15.19
C ASN A 291 16.24 -14.88 -14.24
N VAL A 292 16.71 -16.12 -14.38
CA VAL A 292 16.36 -17.26 -13.49
C VAL A 292 17.57 -17.78 -12.71
N ASP A 293 18.67 -17.02 -12.69
CA ASP A 293 19.90 -17.44 -12.04
C ASP A 293 19.60 -17.77 -10.58
N GLN A 294 20.04 -18.95 -10.14
CA GLN A 294 19.82 -19.43 -8.79
C GLN A 294 18.33 -19.58 -8.37
N PHE A 295 17.36 -19.52 -9.30
CA PHE A 295 15.91 -19.60 -9.04
C PHE A 295 15.54 -20.62 -7.96
N LYS A 296 16.15 -21.80 -8.06
CA LYS A 296 16.01 -22.91 -7.11
C LYS A 296 17.37 -23.51 -6.74
N ASN A 297 18.27 -22.69 -6.17
CA ASN A 297 19.59 -23.13 -5.72
C ASN A 297 19.60 -23.56 -4.25
N GLY A 298 20.71 -24.16 -3.80
CA GLY A 298 20.92 -24.60 -2.42
C GLY A 298 20.02 -25.78 -2.04
N ASN A 299 19.69 -25.91 -0.75
CA ASN A 299 18.92 -27.04 -0.20
C ASN A 299 17.41 -26.88 -0.47
N ASN A 300 17.02 -26.75 -1.73
CA ASN A 300 15.63 -26.59 -2.13
C ASN A 300 15.00 -27.92 -2.58
N LYS A 301 13.66 -27.98 -2.63
CA LYS A 301 12.88 -29.19 -2.98
C LYS A 301 12.17 -29.14 -4.34
N LEU A 302 12.43 -28.11 -5.16
CA LEU A 302 11.72 -27.91 -6.41
C LEU A 302 12.36 -28.77 -7.51
N GLU A 303 11.63 -29.77 -8.01
CA GLU A 303 12.13 -30.67 -9.04
C GLU A 303 12.04 -30.05 -10.44
N ASP A 304 12.79 -30.57 -11.41
CA ASP A 304 12.76 -30.05 -12.79
C ASP A 304 11.39 -30.29 -13.47
N ASN A 305 10.71 -31.39 -13.16
CA ASN A 305 9.35 -31.70 -13.64
C ASN A 305 8.25 -30.75 -13.12
N ASN A 306 8.57 -29.87 -12.16
CA ASN A 306 7.66 -28.86 -11.64
C ASN A 306 7.77 -27.53 -12.39
N LEU A 307 8.72 -27.39 -13.32
CA LEU A 307 9.08 -26.12 -13.93
C LEU A 307 8.58 -26.00 -15.37
N PRO A 308 8.23 -24.78 -15.80
CA PRO A 308 8.13 -24.42 -17.21
C PRO A 308 9.40 -24.80 -17.98
N GLU A 309 9.23 -25.29 -19.22
CA GLU A 309 10.32 -25.63 -20.13
C GLU A 309 11.24 -24.43 -20.35
N LYS A 310 10.67 -23.22 -20.45
CA LYS A 310 11.47 -22.00 -20.60
C LYS A 310 12.40 -21.74 -19.42
N ILE A 311 11.94 -21.96 -18.18
CA ILE A 311 12.78 -21.79 -16.98
C ILE A 311 13.87 -22.87 -16.96
N LEU A 312 13.53 -24.12 -17.27
CA LEU A 312 14.49 -25.23 -17.33
C LEU A 312 15.64 -24.96 -18.29
N LYS A 313 15.30 -24.49 -19.50
CA LYS A 313 16.29 -24.14 -20.52
C LYS A 313 17.28 -23.09 -20.00
N LEU A 314 16.77 -21.98 -19.43
CA LEU A 314 17.61 -20.89 -18.92
C LEU A 314 18.47 -21.33 -17.72
N LEU A 315 17.94 -22.19 -16.83
CA LEU A 315 18.71 -22.78 -15.73
C LEU A 315 19.87 -23.65 -16.23
N ASN A 316 19.65 -24.45 -17.28
CA ASN A 316 20.71 -25.25 -17.89
C ASN A 316 21.79 -24.37 -18.53
N GLU A 317 21.39 -23.31 -19.25
CA GLU A 317 22.34 -22.34 -19.80
C GLU A 317 23.19 -21.67 -18.71
N TYR A 318 22.58 -21.31 -17.58
CA TYR A 318 23.30 -20.79 -16.42
C TYR A 318 24.31 -21.80 -15.85
N ARG A 319 23.87 -23.05 -15.63
CA ARG A 319 24.74 -24.13 -15.11
C ARG A 319 25.96 -24.35 -16.00
N GLU A 320 25.79 -24.39 -17.32
CA GLU A 320 26.90 -24.56 -18.27
C GLU A 320 27.86 -23.36 -18.28
N LYS A 321 27.34 -22.13 -18.19
CA LYS A 321 28.18 -20.92 -18.05
C LYS A 321 29.02 -20.95 -16.77
N VAL A 322 28.43 -21.38 -15.65
CA VAL A 322 29.15 -21.50 -14.36
C VAL A 322 30.25 -22.56 -14.44
N LYS A 323 29.97 -23.73 -15.01
CA LYS A 323 30.98 -24.79 -15.23
C LYS A 323 32.14 -24.27 -16.07
N ALA A 324 31.85 -23.68 -17.24
CA ALA A 324 32.87 -23.13 -18.13
C ALA A 324 33.71 -22.01 -17.49
N SER A 325 33.14 -21.25 -16.54
CA SER A 325 33.90 -20.25 -15.79
C SER A 325 34.82 -20.86 -14.72
N ASN A 326 34.42 -21.98 -14.13
CA ASN A 326 35.22 -22.66 -13.12
C ASN A 326 36.38 -23.45 -13.75
N ASP A 327 36.18 -24.02 -14.94
CA ASP A 327 37.22 -24.74 -15.68
C ASP A 327 38.33 -23.81 -16.23
N ARG A 328 38.12 -22.49 -16.22
CA ARG A 328 39.08 -21.46 -16.67
C ARG A 328 39.90 -20.83 -15.53
N LYS A 329 39.64 -21.18 -14.28
CA LYS A 329 40.33 -20.67 -13.08
C LYS A 329 41.31 -21.69 -12.53
#